data_AF-A0A963WCV4-F1
#
_entry.id   AF-A0A963WCV4-F1
#
_cell.length_a   1.000
_cell.length_b   1.000
_cell.length_c   1.000
_cell.angle_alpha   90.00
_cell.angle_beta   90.00
_cell.angle_gamma   90.00
#
_symmetry.space_group_name_H-M   'P 1'
#
loop_
_entity.id
_entity.type
_entity.pdbx_description
1 polymer ?
#
loop_
_entity_poly.entity_id
_entity_poly.type
_entity_poly.pdbx_seq_one_letter_code
_entity_poly.pdbx_strand_id
1 'polypeptide(L)'
;GIKQIEAKTVDFGASDMPLKDEDLAKNGLVQFPTVVGGTIPVVNIAGIKPGELKLTGTVIADIYLGKITKWNDAAITALNPGVKLPDAQIAPVRRADGSGTTFGFTNYLSQVSPEWKAKVGEGTAVNWPTGAGGKGNEGVAAFVGRLPNSIGYVEYAYVKQNKMTYAQMQNAAGKFVSPSDASFKAAAAGADWAKSFYQILGNKPGDQSWPITSATFILMHKAQDKPEQGKEVLKFFSWAYANGDKAADDLDYVPMPDSVKKLIKERAWSQIKDASGATLAQQ
;
A
#
# COMPACT_ATOMS: atom_id res chain seq x y z
N GLY A 1 8.40 10.76 -3.30
CA GLY A 1 8.97 10.03 -4.43
C GLY A 1 8.78 10.79 -5.73
N ILE A 2 7.61 10.68 -6.34
CA ILE A 2 7.29 11.20 -7.69
C ILE A 2 7.83 12.62 -7.97
N LYS A 3 7.41 13.63 -7.18
CA LYS A 3 7.87 15.02 -7.39
C LYS A 3 9.39 15.19 -7.33
N GLN A 4 10.09 14.42 -6.48
CA GLN A 4 11.55 14.54 -6.30
C GLN A 4 12.29 13.91 -7.49
N ILE A 5 11.83 12.75 -7.98
CA ILE A 5 12.44 12.13 -9.16
C ILE A 5 12.17 12.96 -10.42
N GLU A 6 10.95 13.50 -10.59
CA GLU A 6 10.63 14.42 -11.70
C GLU A 6 11.51 15.68 -11.67
N ALA A 7 11.77 16.23 -10.48
CA ALA A 7 12.67 17.37 -10.28
C ALA A 7 14.17 17.02 -10.34
N LYS A 8 14.53 15.75 -10.58
CA LYS A 8 15.92 15.25 -10.62
C LYS A 8 16.74 15.54 -9.35
N THR A 9 16.09 15.59 -8.20
CA THR A 9 16.76 15.83 -6.89
C THR A 9 17.22 14.54 -6.22
N VAL A 10 16.83 13.38 -6.76
CA VAL A 10 17.18 12.04 -6.28
C VAL A 10 17.47 11.12 -7.46
N ASP A 11 18.28 10.07 -7.23
CA ASP A 11 18.66 9.12 -8.30
C ASP A 11 17.51 8.16 -8.66
N PHE A 12 16.62 7.87 -7.71
CA PHE A 12 15.36 7.14 -7.94
C PHE A 12 14.23 7.66 -7.05
N GLY A 13 12.99 7.57 -7.55
CA GLY A 13 11.79 7.79 -6.78
C GLY A 13 11.16 6.48 -6.34
N ALA A 14 10.38 6.50 -5.25
CA ALA A 14 9.53 5.38 -4.85
C ALA A 14 8.05 5.83 -4.71
N SER A 15 7.12 4.95 -5.08
CA SER A 15 5.68 5.18 -5.01
C SER A 15 4.90 3.86 -4.94
N ASP A 16 3.93 3.75 -4.03
CA ASP A 16 2.97 2.62 -4.02
C ASP A 16 1.77 2.87 -4.97
N MET A 17 1.62 4.10 -5.46
CA MET A 17 0.71 4.41 -6.57
C MET A 17 1.47 4.21 -7.89
N PRO A 18 1.10 3.20 -8.70
CA PRO A 18 1.70 3.04 -10.02
C PRO A 18 1.31 4.23 -10.91
N LEU A 19 2.26 4.70 -11.72
CA LEU A 19 1.99 5.76 -12.69
C LEU A 19 1.44 5.16 -13.98
N LYS A 20 0.55 5.86 -14.67
CA LYS A 20 0.09 5.41 -15.99
C LYS A 20 1.23 5.54 -17.01
N ASP A 21 1.18 4.73 -18.06
CA ASP A 21 2.20 4.76 -19.11
C ASP A 21 2.32 6.13 -19.78
N GLU A 22 1.21 6.87 -19.91
CA GLU A 22 1.18 8.25 -20.41
C GLU A 22 1.96 9.22 -19.50
N ASP A 23 1.78 9.12 -18.19
CA ASP A 23 2.48 9.95 -17.20
C ASP A 23 3.98 9.62 -17.14
N LEU A 24 4.32 8.33 -17.27
CA LEU A 24 5.71 7.88 -17.37
C LEU A 24 6.37 8.42 -18.64
N ALA A 25 5.69 8.30 -19.79
CA ALA A 25 6.21 8.79 -21.07
C ALA A 25 6.41 10.31 -21.04
N LYS A 26 5.42 11.06 -20.52
CA LYS A 26 5.47 12.51 -20.38
C LYS A 26 6.68 12.98 -19.56
N ASN A 27 7.00 12.27 -18.48
CA ASN A 27 8.10 12.63 -17.59
C ASN A 27 9.43 11.93 -17.92
N GLY A 28 9.49 11.14 -19.01
CA GLY A 28 10.68 10.38 -19.36
C GLY A 28 11.08 9.32 -18.33
N LEU A 29 10.12 8.80 -17.56
CA LEU A 29 10.33 7.84 -16.49
C LEU A 29 10.04 6.41 -16.93
N VAL A 30 10.66 5.45 -16.26
CA VAL A 30 10.27 4.05 -16.24
C VAL A 30 9.93 3.66 -14.80
N GLN A 31 8.98 2.72 -14.64
CA GLN A 31 8.65 2.15 -13.34
C GLN A 31 8.85 0.64 -13.33
N PHE A 32 9.18 0.10 -12.15
CA PHE A 32 9.17 -1.35 -11.91
C PHE A 32 8.81 -1.68 -10.46
N PRO A 33 8.06 -2.77 -10.20
CA PRO A 33 7.68 -3.16 -8.85
C PRO A 33 8.85 -3.83 -8.12
N THR A 34 8.87 -3.76 -6.79
CA THR A 34 9.94 -4.37 -5.96
C THR A 34 9.42 -5.47 -5.04
N VAL A 35 8.38 -5.18 -4.26
CA VAL A 35 7.70 -6.11 -3.34
C VAL A 35 6.21 -5.84 -3.31
N VAL A 36 5.41 -6.81 -2.86
CA VAL A 36 3.99 -6.64 -2.53
C VAL A 36 3.83 -6.59 -1.00
N GLY A 37 2.99 -5.69 -0.52
CA GLY A 37 2.62 -5.59 0.89
C GLY A 37 1.12 -5.30 1.06
N GLY A 38 0.72 -5.06 2.30
CA GLY A 38 -0.67 -4.80 2.65
C GLY A 38 -0.84 -3.56 3.50
N THR A 39 -1.86 -2.75 3.19
CA THR A 39 -2.32 -1.68 4.09
C THR A 39 -3.33 -2.24 5.07
N ILE A 40 -3.09 -2.05 6.36
CA ILE A 40 -3.80 -2.71 7.45
C ILE A 40 -4.53 -1.69 8.31
N PRO A 41 -5.86 -1.83 8.50
CA PRO A 41 -6.58 -1.10 9.52
C PRO A 41 -6.09 -1.53 10.91
N VAL A 42 -5.52 -0.58 11.64
CA VAL A 42 -5.04 -0.76 13.02
C VAL A 42 -5.90 0.05 13.97
N VAL A 43 -6.12 -0.49 15.16
CA VAL A 43 -6.99 0.12 16.17
C VAL A 43 -6.31 0.16 17.53
N ASN A 44 -6.75 1.08 18.38
CA ASN A 44 -6.40 1.09 19.79
C ASN A 44 -7.69 1.10 20.61
N ILE A 45 -8.21 -0.08 20.93
CA ILE A 45 -9.45 -0.24 21.69
C ILE A 45 -9.13 -1.12 22.89
N ALA A 46 -9.39 -0.62 24.10
CA ALA A 46 -9.10 -1.35 25.32
C ALA A 46 -9.82 -2.72 25.33
N GLY A 47 -9.06 -3.78 25.60
CA GLY A 47 -9.59 -5.14 25.67
C GLY A 47 -9.74 -5.88 24.34
N ILE A 48 -9.51 -5.23 23.20
CA ILE A 48 -9.51 -5.86 21.88
C ILE A 48 -8.11 -6.32 21.51
N LYS A 49 -7.95 -7.60 21.18
CA LYS A 49 -6.67 -8.19 20.76
C LYS A 49 -6.53 -8.20 19.22
N PRO A 50 -5.30 -8.32 18.68
CA PRO A 50 -5.08 -8.38 17.25
C PRO A 50 -5.93 -9.47 16.59
N GLY A 51 -6.67 -9.11 15.54
CA GLY A 51 -7.53 -10.02 14.80
C GLY A 51 -8.90 -10.33 15.45
N GLU A 52 -9.22 -9.81 16.63
CA GLU A 52 -10.55 -10.00 17.23
C GLU A 52 -11.64 -9.15 16.55
N LEU A 53 -11.27 -7.95 16.07
CA LEU A 53 -12.19 -7.05 15.39
C LEU A 53 -12.30 -7.41 13.89
N LYS A 54 -13.52 -7.46 13.38
CA LYS A 54 -13.88 -7.65 11.97
C LYS A 54 -14.48 -6.36 11.42
N LEU A 55 -13.99 -5.91 10.28
CA LEU A 55 -14.47 -4.72 9.57
C LEU A 55 -14.71 -5.02 8.09
N THR A 56 -15.63 -4.27 7.49
CA THR A 56 -15.83 -4.24 6.03
C THR A 56 -15.36 -2.91 5.47
N GLY A 57 -15.06 -2.87 4.17
CA GLY A 57 -14.67 -1.63 3.50
C GLY A 57 -15.72 -0.53 3.64
N THR A 58 -17.02 -0.87 3.58
CA THR A 58 -18.11 0.09 3.76
C THR A 58 -18.14 0.69 5.17
N VAL A 59 -17.97 -0.13 6.23
CA VAL A 59 -17.90 0.36 7.61
C VAL A 59 -16.69 1.29 7.80
N ILE A 60 -15.54 0.93 7.24
CA ILE A 60 -14.36 1.81 7.28
C ILE A 60 -14.64 3.13 6.55
N ALA A 61 -15.22 3.09 5.35
CA ALA A 61 -15.58 4.29 4.61
C ALA A 61 -16.52 5.19 5.44
N ASP A 62 -17.54 4.62 6.08
CA ASP A 62 -18.47 5.36 6.92
C ASP A 62 -17.83 5.96 8.17
N ILE A 63 -16.83 5.30 8.77
CA ILE A 63 -16.00 5.87 9.84
C ILE A 63 -15.23 7.10 9.34
N TYR A 64 -14.54 6.99 8.20
CA TYR A 64 -13.74 8.11 7.66
C TYR A 64 -14.59 9.20 6.99
N LEU A 65 -15.86 8.94 6.67
CA LEU A 65 -16.88 9.94 6.32
C LEU A 65 -17.47 10.64 7.55
N GLY A 66 -17.19 10.14 8.77
CA GLY A 66 -17.75 10.68 10.01
C GLY A 66 -19.19 10.26 10.29
N LYS A 67 -19.71 9.25 9.60
CA LYS A 67 -21.08 8.71 9.79
C LYS A 67 -21.14 7.73 10.95
N ILE A 68 -20.16 6.85 11.06
CA ILE A 68 -19.99 5.96 12.21
C ILE A 68 -18.99 6.62 13.16
N THR A 69 -19.48 7.06 14.32
CA THR A 69 -18.69 7.88 15.26
C THR A 69 -18.38 7.18 16.56
N LYS A 70 -18.95 6.00 16.83
CA LYS A 70 -18.74 5.22 18.06
C LYS A 70 -18.46 3.75 17.77
N TRP A 71 -17.65 3.11 18.62
CA TRP A 71 -17.27 1.69 18.44
C TRP A 71 -18.42 0.69 18.65
N ASN A 72 -19.43 1.04 19.46
CA ASN A 72 -20.63 0.23 19.67
C ASN A 72 -21.73 0.47 18.62
N ASP A 73 -21.44 1.15 17.51
CA ASP A 73 -22.39 1.34 16.43
C ASP A 73 -22.97 0.00 15.92
N ALA A 74 -24.25 0.01 15.52
CA ALA A 74 -24.96 -1.18 15.07
C ALA A 74 -24.24 -1.88 13.89
N ALA A 75 -23.65 -1.11 12.98
CA ALA A 75 -22.93 -1.67 11.84
C ALA A 75 -21.63 -2.40 12.25
N ILE A 76 -20.95 -1.94 13.31
CA ILE A 76 -19.74 -2.60 13.83
C ILE A 76 -20.14 -3.82 14.69
N THR A 77 -21.11 -3.66 15.58
CA THR A 77 -21.56 -4.74 16.48
C THR A 77 -22.14 -5.92 15.72
N ALA A 78 -22.88 -5.69 14.63
CA ALA A 78 -23.39 -6.76 13.77
C ALA A 78 -22.30 -7.65 13.15
N LEU A 79 -21.11 -7.10 12.89
CA LEU A 79 -19.97 -7.85 12.35
C LEU A 79 -19.19 -8.62 13.41
N ASN A 80 -19.41 -8.30 14.68
CA ASN A 80 -18.56 -8.71 15.81
C ASN A 80 -19.38 -9.34 16.95
N PRO A 81 -20.20 -10.38 16.70
CA PRO A 81 -20.98 -11.02 17.74
C PRO A 81 -20.08 -11.57 18.85
N GLY A 82 -20.39 -11.22 20.10
CA GLY A 82 -19.62 -11.64 21.29
C GLY A 82 -18.40 -10.77 21.62
N VAL A 83 -18.04 -9.80 20.78
CA VAL A 83 -16.97 -8.83 21.08
C VAL A 83 -17.55 -7.68 21.90
N LYS A 84 -16.94 -7.39 23.06
CA LYS A 84 -17.35 -6.27 23.92
C LYS A 84 -16.82 -4.94 23.36
N LEU A 85 -17.62 -4.29 22.52
CA LEU A 85 -17.29 -2.99 21.95
C LEU A 85 -17.70 -1.85 22.89
N PRO A 86 -16.82 -0.87 23.16
CA PRO A 86 -17.12 0.21 24.09
C PRO A 86 -18.07 1.26 23.47
N ASP A 87 -18.87 1.91 24.32
CA ASP A 87 -19.56 3.15 23.98
C ASP A 87 -18.57 4.34 23.98
N ALA A 88 -17.63 4.31 23.05
CA ALA A 88 -16.56 5.29 22.95
C ALA A 88 -16.50 5.89 21.54
N GLN A 89 -16.21 7.19 21.48
CA GLN A 89 -16.01 7.90 20.24
C GLN A 89 -14.80 7.34 19.48
N ILE A 90 -14.98 7.12 18.17
CA ILE A 90 -13.90 6.70 17.28
C ILE A 90 -13.04 7.92 16.96
N ALA A 91 -11.72 7.74 17.02
CA ALA A 91 -10.76 8.76 16.61
C ALA A 91 -10.01 8.32 15.33
N PRO A 92 -10.48 8.69 14.12
CA PRO A 92 -9.78 8.36 12.89
C PRO A 92 -8.41 9.04 12.80
N VAL A 93 -7.43 8.32 12.26
CA VAL A 93 -6.07 8.79 12.01
C VAL A 93 -5.73 8.48 10.56
N ARG A 94 -5.29 9.50 9.82
CA ARG A 94 -4.94 9.43 8.41
C ARG A 94 -3.55 10.01 8.18
N ARG A 95 -3.02 9.84 6.97
CA ARG A 95 -1.76 10.47 6.58
C ARG A 95 -1.91 11.98 6.42
N ALA A 96 -0.88 12.72 6.81
CA ALA A 96 -0.77 14.16 6.60
C ALA A 96 -0.02 14.51 5.31
N ASP A 97 0.82 13.60 4.83
CA ASP A 97 1.68 13.74 3.66
C ASP A 97 1.16 12.95 2.45
N GLY A 98 1.63 13.32 1.25
CA GLY A 98 1.33 12.58 0.02
C GLY A 98 1.88 11.15 0.11
N SER A 99 1.00 10.16 -0.03
CA SER A 99 1.25 8.80 0.43
C SER A 99 0.70 7.74 -0.53
N GLY A 100 1.52 6.76 -0.91
CA GLY A 100 1.07 5.59 -1.66
C GLY A 100 0.16 4.66 -0.83
N THR A 101 0.43 4.52 0.47
CA THR A 101 -0.48 3.84 1.41
C THR A 101 -1.87 4.49 1.42
N THR A 102 -1.94 5.83 1.35
CA THR A 102 -3.21 6.57 1.23
C THR A 102 -3.89 6.27 -0.09
N PHE A 103 -3.14 6.23 -1.18
CA PHE A 103 -3.68 5.82 -2.47
C PHE A 103 -4.28 4.41 -2.39
N GLY A 104 -3.55 3.41 -1.91
CA GLY A 104 -4.05 2.04 -1.77
C GLY A 104 -5.31 1.95 -0.92
N PHE A 105 -5.34 2.65 0.22
CA PHE A 105 -6.49 2.71 1.11
C PHE A 105 -7.70 3.37 0.45
N THR A 106 -7.53 4.58 -0.10
CA THR A 106 -8.64 5.35 -0.70
C THR A 106 -9.13 4.79 -2.03
N ASN A 107 -8.26 4.13 -2.79
CA ASN A 107 -8.64 3.36 -3.97
C ASN A 107 -9.51 2.17 -3.58
N TYR A 108 -9.15 1.41 -2.54
CA TYR A 108 -10.01 0.35 -2.01
C TYR A 108 -11.37 0.89 -1.55
N LEU A 109 -11.39 1.97 -0.75
CA LEU A 109 -12.64 2.57 -0.28
C LEU A 109 -13.52 3.06 -1.44
N SER A 110 -12.93 3.61 -2.50
CA SER A 110 -13.64 4.03 -3.71
C SER A 110 -14.23 2.86 -4.50
N GLN A 111 -13.67 1.65 -4.38
CA GLN A 111 -14.21 0.45 -5.03
C GLN A 111 -15.42 -0.13 -4.28
N VAL A 112 -15.45 -0.01 -2.95
CA VAL A 112 -16.46 -0.68 -2.09
C VAL A 112 -17.52 0.27 -1.52
N SER A 113 -17.30 1.58 -1.59
CA SER A 113 -18.26 2.60 -1.15
C SER A 113 -18.51 3.65 -2.24
N PRO A 114 -19.68 3.60 -2.91
CA PRO A 114 -20.07 4.62 -3.89
C PRO A 114 -20.08 6.04 -3.32
N GLU A 115 -20.49 6.20 -2.06
CA GLU A 115 -20.51 7.51 -1.39
C GLU A 115 -19.09 8.04 -1.16
N TRP A 116 -18.16 7.19 -0.70
CA TRP A 116 -16.75 7.56 -0.60
C TRP A 116 -16.20 8.00 -1.94
N LYS A 117 -16.43 7.21 -2.99
CA LYS A 117 -15.97 7.50 -4.35
C LYS A 117 -16.48 8.85 -4.84
N ALA A 118 -17.75 9.17 -4.60
CA ALA A 118 -18.37 10.41 -5.05
C ALA A 118 -17.89 11.64 -4.25
N LYS A 119 -17.70 11.51 -2.93
CA LYS A 119 -17.39 12.65 -2.05
C LYS A 119 -15.89 12.90 -1.86
N VAL A 120 -15.09 11.84 -1.80
CA VAL A 120 -13.66 11.90 -1.44
C VAL A 120 -12.79 11.41 -2.59
N GLY A 121 -13.17 10.28 -3.21
CA GLY A 121 -12.39 9.66 -4.28
C GLY A 121 -11.10 9.00 -3.77
N GLU A 122 -10.11 8.93 -4.65
CA GLU A 122 -8.83 8.27 -4.42
C GLU A 122 -7.64 9.13 -4.84
N GLY A 123 -6.50 8.92 -4.19
CA GLY A 123 -5.27 9.62 -4.54
C GLY A 123 -4.22 9.51 -3.44
N THR A 124 -3.03 10.03 -3.72
CA THR A 124 -1.96 10.10 -2.70
C THR A 124 -2.25 11.15 -1.62
N ALA A 125 -3.14 12.09 -1.91
CA ALA A 125 -3.75 13.04 -0.99
C ALA A 125 -5.21 13.26 -1.41
N VAL A 126 -6.11 13.34 -0.43
CA VAL A 126 -7.56 13.58 -0.63
C VAL A 126 -8.06 14.57 0.42
N ASN A 127 -9.21 15.18 0.15
CA ASN A 127 -9.88 16.05 1.13
C ASN A 127 -10.61 15.20 2.18
N TRP A 128 -9.89 14.83 3.23
CA TRP A 128 -10.42 14.00 4.32
C TRP A 128 -11.57 14.70 5.05
N PRO A 129 -12.74 14.04 5.21
CA PRO A 129 -13.84 14.59 5.99
C PRO A 129 -13.51 14.72 7.48
N THR A 130 -12.72 13.79 8.02
CA THR A 130 -12.30 13.78 9.43
C THR A 130 -10.96 13.05 9.60
N GLY A 131 -10.38 13.19 10.79
CA GLY A 131 -9.24 12.41 11.26
C GLY A 131 -7.96 13.22 11.46
N ALA A 132 -7.21 12.85 12.50
CA ALA A 132 -5.91 13.44 12.82
C ALA A 132 -4.87 13.06 11.75
N GLY A 133 -3.91 13.95 11.50
CA GLY A 133 -2.86 13.76 10.50
C GLY A 133 -1.56 13.25 11.10
N GLY A 134 -1.19 12.00 10.83
CA GLY A 134 0.14 11.46 11.08
C GLY A 134 1.04 11.59 9.85
N LYS A 135 2.26 12.09 10.00
CA LYS A 135 3.25 12.10 8.91
C LYS A 135 3.88 10.71 8.79
N GLY A 136 3.88 10.14 7.59
CA GLY A 136 4.43 8.80 7.36
C GLY A 136 3.63 7.67 8.02
N ASN A 137 4.07 6.43 7.82
CA ASN A 137 3.49 5.27 8.51
C ASN A 137 3.81 5.32 10.00
N GLU A 138 5.01 5.76 10.35
CA GLU A 138 5.50 5.95 11.70
C GLU A 138 4.63 6.93 12.50
N GLY A 139 4.22 8.05 11.89
CA GLY A 139 3.36 9.03 12.55
C GLY A 139 1.97 8.49 12.79
N VAL A 140 1.37 7.79 11.81
CA VAL A 140 0.06 7.15 11.99
C VAL A 140 0.13 6.08 13.08
N ALA A 141 1.15 5.22 13.06
CA ALA A 141 1.36 4.20 14.09
C ALA A 141 1.50 4.80 15.49
N ALA A 142 2.30 5.87 15.63
CA ALA A 142 2.48 6.58 16.90
C ALA A 142 1.17 7.22 17.40
N PHE A 143 0.38 7.82 16.50
CA PHE A 143 -0.93 8.38 16.85
C PHE A 143 -1.88 7.30 17.34
N VAL A 144 -2.00 6.17 16.63
CA VAL A 144 -2.89 5.08 17.04
C VAL A 144 -2.44 4.50 18.37
N GLY A 145 -1.14 4.26 18.56
CA GLY A 145 -0.61 3.71 19.81
C GLY A 145 -0.89 4.56 21.05
N ARG A 146 -0.95 5.90 20.92
CA ARG A 146 -1.18 6.81 22.05
C ARG A 146 -2.62 7.26 22.25
N LEU A 147 -3.46 7.17 21.22
CA LEU A 147 -4.82 7.72 21.24
C LEU A 147 -5.83 6.59 21.48
N PRO A 148 -6.48 6.53 22.66
CA PRO A 148 -7.52 5.54 22.91
C PRO A 148 -8.66 5.67 21.91
N ASN A 149 -9.26 4.53 21.58
CA ASN A 149 -10.39 4.38 20.66
C ASN A 149 -10.11 4.88 19.23
N SER A 150 -8.85 4.86 18.80
CA SER A 150 -8.46 5.30 17.47
C SER A 150 -8.47 4.18 16.44
N ILE A 151 -8.55 4.57 15.17
CA ILE A 151 -8.35 3.72 14.01
C ILE A 151 -7.44 4.44 13.01
N GLY A 152 -6.45 3.74 12.48
CA GLY A 152 -5.58 4.22 11.41
C GLY A 152 -5.33 3.15 10.36
N TYR A 153 -4.54 3.47 9.35
CA TYR A 153 -4.09 2.53 8.34
C TYR A 153 -2.58 2.64 8.16
N VAL A 154 -1.88 1.51 8.24
CA VAL A 154 -0.43 1.44 8.10
C VAL A 154 -0.02 0.24 7.26
N GLU A 155 1.17 0.28 6.69
CA GLU A 155 1.77 -0.90 6.05
C GLU A 155 2.04 -2.01 7.12
N TYR A 156 1.91 -3.28 6.75
CA TYR A 156 1.93 -4.41 7.66
C TYR A 156 3.21 -4.55 8.49
N ALA A 157 4.38 -4.20 7.96
CA ALA A 157 5.62 -4.24 8.74
C ALA A 157 5.54 -3.35 10.00
N TYR A 158 4.85 -2.20 9.92
CA TYR A 158 4.62 -1.33 11.08
C TYR A 158 3.71 -1.98 12.12
N VAL A 159 2.72 -2.77 11.70
CA VAL A 159 1.85 -3.54 12.60
C VAL A 159 2.69 -4.52 13.41
N LYS A 160 3.57 -5.27 12.75
CA LYS A 160 4.42 -6.29 13.38
C LYS A 160 5.45 -5.68 14.32
N GLN A 161 6.24 -4.73 13.81
CA GLN A 161 7.33 -4.10 14.57
C GLN A 161 6.82 -3.38 15.81
N ASN A 162 5.65 -2.74 15.73
CA ASN A 162 5.04 -2.01 16.85
C ASN A 162 4.00 -2.84 17.62
N LYS A 163 3.82 -4.13 17.28
CA LYS A 163 2.85 -5.04 17.91
C LYS A 163 1.42 -4.46 17.98
N MET A 164 0.99 -3.82 16.90
CA MET A 164 -0.28 -3.10 16.86
C MET A 164 -1.47 -4.06 16.79
N THR A 165 -2.59 -3.67 17.40
CA THR A 165 -3.87 -4.35 17.21
C THR A 165 -4.42 -4.03 15.83
N TYR A 166 -4.67 -5.06 15.03
CA TYR A 166 -5.25 -4.94 13.69
C TYR A 166 -6.65 -5.57 13.62
N ALA A 167 -7.44 -5.15 12.62
CA ALA A 167 -8.71 -5.78 12.28
C ALA A 167 -8.56 -6.83 11.17
N GLN A 168 -9.40 -7.86 11.21
CA GLN A 168 -9.69 -8.69 10.03
C GLN A 168 -10.57 -7.92 9.06
N MET A 169 -10.37 -8.16 7.76
CA MET A 169 -11.11 -7.49 6.71
C MET A 169 -11.96 -8.47 5.91
N GLN A 170 -13.20 -8.08 5.60
CA GLN A 170 -13.99 -8.80 4.60
C GLN A 170 -13.42 -8.54 3.20
N ASN A 171 -13.12 -9.61 2.46
CA ASN A 171 -12.64 -9.54 1.09
C ASN A 171 -13.79 -9.56 0.06
N ALA A 172 -13.45 -9.49 -1.23
CA ALA A 172 -14.41 -9.50 -2.33
C ALA A 172 -15.26 -10.79 -2.40
N ALA A 173 -14.79 -11.90 -1.83
CA ALA A 173 -15.53 -13.16 -1.72
C ALA A 173 -16.42 -13.24 -0.46
N GLY A 174 -16.51 -12.16 0.32
CA GLY A 174 -17.30 -12.10 1.55
C GLY A 174 -16.66 -12.79 2.75
N LYS A 175 -15.41 -13.27 2.64
CA LYS A 175 -14.67 -13.95 3.72
C LYS A 175 -13.89 -12.94 4.55
N PHE A 176 -13.86 -13.13 5.87
CA PHE A 176 -12.96 -12.38 6.74
C PHE A 176 -11.58 -13.01 6.73
N VAL A 177 -10.59 -12.22 6.35
CA VAL A 177 -9.19 -12.64 6.23
C VAL A 177 -8.31 -11.82 7.18
N SER A 178 -7.23 -12.43 7.64
CA SER A 178 -6.16 -11.75 8.40
C SER A 178 -5.03 -11.32 7.46
N PRO A 179 -4.30 -10.24 7.81
CA PRO A 179 -3.14 -9.82 7.03
C PRO A 179 -1.98 -10.81 7.23
N SER A 180 -1.43 -11.30 6.13
CA SER A 180 -0.27 -12.20 6.09
C SER A 180 0.35 -12.19 4.70
N ASP A 181 1.59 -12.68 4.61
CA ASP A 181 2.26 -12.91 3.33
C ASP A 181 1.37 -13.76 2.38
N ALA A 182 0.71 -14.80 2.90
CA ALA A 182 -0.18 -15.67 2.14
C ALA A 182 -1.42 -14.93 1.60
N SER A 183 -2.03 -14.04 2.39
CA SER A 183 -3.20 -13.29 1.93
C SER A 183 -2.84 -12.18 0.93
N PHE A 184 -1.64 -11.61 1.02
CA PHE A 184 -1.10 -10.68 0.01
C PHE A 184 -0.73 -11.42 -1.28
N LYS A 185 -0.08 -12.58 -1.19
CA LYS A 185 0.20 -13.48 -2.33
C LYS A 185 -1.09 -13.87 -3.06
N ALA A 186 -2.14 -14.23 -2.32
CA ALA A 186 -3.45 -14.56 -2.87
C ALA A 186 -4.04 -13.39 -3.68
N ALA A 187 -3.95 -12.16 -3.17
CA ALA A 187 -4.43 -10.98 -3.90
C ALA A 187 -3.59 -10.67 -5.15
N ALA A 188 -2.28 -10.96 -5.13
CA ALA A 188 -1.37 -10.73 -6.24
C ALA A 188 -1.41 -11.81 -7.34
N ALA A 189 -2.01 -12.99 -7.07
CA ALA A 189 -1.93 -14.16 -7.94
C ALA A 189 -2.49 -13.94 -9.36
N GLY A 190 -3.48 -13.06 -9.52
CA GLY A 190 -4.09 -12.74 -10.81
C GLY A 190 -3.46 -11.55 -11.57
N ALA A 191 -2.35 -10.99 -11.08
CA ALA A 191 -1.72 -9.84 -11.71
C ALA A 191 -0.94 -10.21 -12.99
N ASP A 192 -1.29 -9.57 -14.10
CA ASP A 192 -0.64 -9.78 -15.40
C ASP A 192 0.53 -8.80 -15.60
N TRP A 193 1.63 -9.09 -14.90
CA TRP A 193 2.87 -8.30 -14.97
C TRP A 193 3.50 -8.31 -16.37
N ALA A 194 3.19 -9.32 -17.19
CA ALA A 194 3.67 -9.39 -18.57
C ALA A 194 2.94 -8.39 -19.48
N LYS A 195 1.70 -8.01 -19.16
CA LYS A 195 1.01 -6.93 -19.87
C LYS A 195 1.50 -5.55 -19.43
N SER A 196 1.44 -5.25 -18.13
CA SER A 196 1.91 -3.97 -17.59
C SER A 196 2.37 -4.11 -16.14
N PHE A 197 3.37 -3.33 -15.76
CA PHE A 197 3.72 -3.15 -14.35
C PHE A 197 2.71 -2.28 -13.60
N TYR A 198 1.85 -1.53 -14.30
CA TYR A 198 0.69 -0.88 -13.68
C TYR A 198 -0.31 -1.96 -13.23
N GLN A 199 -0.27 -2.33 -11.96
CA GLN A 199 -1.17 -3.30 -11.35
C GLN A 199 -1.80 -2.71 -10.09
N ILE A 200 -3.13 -2.63 -10.09
CA ILE A 200 -3.91 -2.37 -8.88
C ILE A 200 -4.26 -3.73 -8.26
N LEU A 201 -3.80 -3.98 -7.04
CA LEU A 201 -3.99 -5.25 -6.31
C LEU A 201 -5.06 -5.17 -5.21
N GLY A 202 -5.72 -4.01 -5.05
CA GLY A 202 -6.84 -3.83 -4.14
C GLY A 202 -8.09 -4.59 -4.60
N ASN A 203 -8.86 -5.08 -3.64
CA ASN A 203 -10.15 -5.77 -3.77
C ASN A 203 -10.18 -6.91 -4.80
N LYS A 204 -9.07 -7.65 -4.94
CA LYS A 204 -9.01 -8.80 -5.85
C LYS A 204 -9.89 -9.96 -5.36
N PRO A 205 -10.45 -10.76 -6.29
CA PRO A 205 -11.22 -11.95 -5.92
C PRO A 205 -10.34 -13.01 -5.24
N GLY A 206 -10.98 -14.02 -4.65
CA GLY A 206 -10.33 -15.16 -4.00
C GLY A 206 -10.59 -15.22 -2.50
N ASP A 207 -10.78 -16.44 -1.98
CA ASP A 207 -11.22 -16.67 -0.60
C ASP A 207 -10.21 -16.21 0.45
N GLN A 208 -8.93 -16.15 0.10
CA GLN A 208 -7.83 -15.77 0.99
C GLN A 208 -7.25 -14.37 0.69
N SER A 209 -7.76 -13.67 -0.33
CA SER A 209 -7.17 -12.42 -0.80
C SER A 209 -7.35 -11.29 0.22
N TRP A 210 -6.25 -10.65 0.63
CA TRP A 210 -6.32 -9.43 1.43
C TRP A 210 -6.81 -8.24 0.59
N PRO A 211 -7.85 -7.50 1.03
CA PRO A 211 -8.52 -6.53 0.16
C PRO A 211 -7.76 -5.21 -0.07
N ILE A 212 -6.72 -4.90 0.72
CA ILE A 212 -5.95 -3.65 0.57
C ILE A 212 -4.48 -3.97 0.31
N THR A 213 -4.23 -4.79 -0.70
CA THR A 213 -2.90 -5.21 -1.14
C THR A 213 -2.36 -4.24 -2.19
N SER A 214 -1.06 -3.96 -2.18
CA SER A 214 -0.39 -3.10 -3.17
C SER A 214 1.04 -3.55 -3.43
N ALA A 215 1.49 -3.44 -4.68
CA ALA A 215 2.92 -3.44 -4.99
C ALA A 215 3.50 -2.04 -4.76
N THR A 216 4.81 -1.96 -4.52
CA THR A 216 5.54 -0.69 -4.47
C THR A 216 6.55 -0.59 -5.61
N PHE A 217 6.65 0.61 -6.19
CA PHE A 217 7.33 0.85 -7.46
C PHE A 217 8.52 1.80 -7.29
N ILE A 218 9.58 1.50 -8.01
CA ILE A 218 10.72 2.38 -8.21
C ILE A 218 10.54 3.11 -9.53
N LEU A 219 10.86 4.40 -9.52
CA LEU A 219 10.82 5.30 -10.66
C LEU A 219 12.23 5.76 -10.97
N MET A 220 12.65 5.62 -12.23
CA MET A 220 13.93 6.10 -12.72
C MET A 220 13.74 6.82 -14.05
N HIS A 221 14.59 7.80 -14.35
CA HIS A 221 14.66 8.39 -15.69
C HIS A 221 15.13 7.36 -16.72
N LYS A 222 14.51 7.34 -17.90
CA LYS A 222 14.96 6.52 -19.03
C LYS A 222 16.31 7.00 -19.54
N ALA A 223 16.49 8.32 -19.66
CA ALA A 223 17.79 8.93 -19.97
C ALA A 223 18.49 9.30 -18.66
N GLN A 224 19.66 8.72 -18.42
CA GLN A 224 20.44 8.94 -17.20
C GLN A 224 21.53 9.97 -17.45
N ASP A 225 21.32 11.21 -16.99
CA ASP A 225 22.31 12.29 -17.06
C ASP A 225 23.60 11.94 -16.27
N LYS A 226 23.45 11.12 -15.23
CA LYS A 226 24.53 10.58 -14.40
C LYS A 226 24.54 9.06 -14.52
N PRO A 227 25.05 8.48 -15.62
CA PRO A 227 24.93 7.05 -15.90
C PRO A 227 25.56 6.16 -14.82
N GLU A 228 26.64 6.61 -14.18
CA GLU A 228 27.27 5.87 -13.08
C GLU A 228 26.32 5.73 -11.86
N GLN A 229 25.55 6.77 -11.53
CA GLN A 229 24.54 6.68 -10.47
C GLN A 229 23.42 5.71 -10.87
N GLY A 230 22.94 5.80 -12.10
CA GLY A 230 21.94 4.89 -12.64
C GLY A 230 22.38 3.42 -12.57
N LYS A 231 23.65 3.13 -12.91
CA LYS A 231 24.23 1.78 -12.78
C LYS A 231 24.22 1.29 -11.33
N GLU A 232 24.64 2.12 -10.38
CA GLU A 232 24.65 1.72 -8.96
C GLU A 232 23.24 1.48 -8.41
N VAL A 233 22.25 2.28 -8.81
CA VAL A 233 20.84 2.03 -8.47
C VAL A 233 20.37 0.69 -9.03
N LEU A 234 20.68 0.37 -10.28
CA LEU A 234 20.31 -0.92 -10.88
C LEU A 234 21.06 -2.09 -10.24
N LYS A 235 22.34 -1.93 -9.87
CA LYS A 235 23.10 -2.92 -9.10
C LYS A 235 22.47 -3.19 -7.74
N PHE A 236 22.05 -2.13 -7.03
CA PHE A 236 21.36 -2.25 -5.75
C PHE A 236 20.08 -3.08 -5.86
N PHE A 237 19.18 -2.76 -6.80
CA PHE A 237 17.95 -3.54 -6.98
C PHE A 237 18.22 -4.94 -7.55
N SER A 238 19.28 -5.13 -8.33
CA SER A 238 19.68 -6.46 -8.82
C SER A 238 20.15 -7.33 -7.67
N TRP A 239 20.95 -6.77 -6.76
CA TRP A 239 21.37 -7.43 -5.53
C TRP A 239 20.17 -7.75 -4.64
N ALA A 240 19.23 -6.81 -4.48
CA ALA A 240 18.02 -7.01 -3.70
C ALA A 240 17.15 -8.15 -4.26
N TYR A 241 16.96 -8.22 -5.58
CA TYR A 241 16.21 -9.33 -6.19
C TYR A 241 16.92 -10.69 -6.10
N ALA A 242 18.24 -10.70 -6.03
CA ALA A 242 19.03 -11.93 -5.95
C ALA A 242 19.22 -12.44 -4.51
N ASN A 243 19.29 -11.55 -3.53
CA ASN A 243 19.71 -11.87 -2.16
C ASN A 243 18.73 -11.40 -1.07
N GLY A 244 17.76 -10.57 -1.43
CA GLY A 244 16.91 -9.84 -0.47
C GLY A 244 15.59 -10.51 -0.12
N ASP A 245 15.20 -11.60 -0.79
CA ASP A 245 13.88 -12.23 -0.58
C ASP A 245 13.65 -12.63 0.88
N LYS A 246 14.65 -13.24 1.53
CA LYS A 246 14.62 -13.59 2.95
C LYS A 246 14.35 -12.36 3.84
N ALA A 247 15.01 -11.23 3.54
CA ALA A 247 14.85 -10.00 4.30
C ALA A 247 13.47 -9.36 4.09
N ALA A 248 12.91 -9.47 2.89
CA ALA A 248 11.54 -9.05 2.60
C ALA A 248 10.52 -9.93 3.33
N ASP A 249 10.69 -11.25 3.29
CA ASP A 249 9.84 -12.21 4.01
C ASP A 249 9.90 -12.01 5.53
N ASP A 250 11.08 -11.74 6.10
CA ASP A 250 11.25 -11.45 7.54
C ASP A 250 10.54 -10.16 7.99
N LEU A 251 10.19 -9.29 7.03
CA LEU A 251 9.38 -8.08 7.22
C LEU A 251 7.93 -8.26 6.73
N ASP A 252 7.52 -9.49 6.39
CA ASP A 252 6.21 -9.87 5.87
C ASP A 252 5.82 -9.19 4.54
N TYR A 253 6.80 -8.71 3.78
CA TYR A 253 6.60 -8.38 2.38
C TYR A 253 6.65 -9.65 1.53
N VAL A 254 5.91 -9.66 0.43
CA VAL A 254 5.94 -10.72 -0.57
C VAL A 254 6.97 -10.35 -1.64
N PRO A 255 8.06 -11.12 -1.79
CA PRO A 255 9.01 -10.92 -2.87
C PRO A 255 8.36 -11.08 -4.25
N MET A 256 8.85 -10.34 -5.24
CA MET A 256 8.40 -10.54 -6.62
C MET A 256 8.80 -11.94 -7.11
N PRO A 257 7.92 -12.67 -7.84
CA PRO A 257 8.30 -13.92 -8.46
C PRO A 257 9.49 -13.78 -9.42
N ASP A 258 10.31 -14.82 -9.57
CA ASP A 258 11.47 -14.80 -10.47
C ASP A 258 11.10 -14.45 -11.92
N SER A 259 9.92 -14.89 -12.38
CA SER A 259 9.38 -14.53 -13.69
C SER A 259 9.17 -13.02 -13.83
N VAL A 260 8.69 -12.35 -12.77
CA VAL A 260 8.49 -10.89 -12.74
C VAL A 260 9.84 -10.18 -12.64
N LYS A 261 10.76 -10.64 -11.78
CA LYS A 261 12.13 -10.10 -11.68
C LYS A 261 12.86 -10.14 -13.03
N LYS A 262 12.68 -11.22 -13.80
CA LYS A 262 13.20 -11.35 -15.17
C LYS A 262 12.55 -10.34 -16.12
N LEU A 263 11.22 -10.24 -16.11
CA LEU A 263 10.50 -9.25 -16.93
C LEU A 263 10.92 -7.80 -16.62
N ILE A 264 11.20 -7.47 -15.37
CA ILE A 264 11.69 -6.15 -14.96
C ILE A 264 13.02 -5.84 -15.68
N LYS A 265 13.98 -6.76 -15.61
CA LYS A 265 15.29 -6.60 -16.26
C LYS A 265 15.14 -6.46 -17.79
N GLU A 266 14.30 -7.28 -18.40
CA GLU A 266 14.10 -7.31 -19.85
C GLU A 266 13.34 -6.10 -20.40
N ARG A 267 12.35 -5.59 -19.66
CA ARG A 267 11.42 -4.57 -20.18
C ARG A 267 11.61 -3.19 -19.56
N ALA A 268 11.73 -3.09 -18.23
CA ALA A 268 11.89 -1.79 -17.59
C ALA A 268 13.34 -1.32 -17.70
N TRP A 269 14.29 -2.17 -17.28
CA TRP A 269 15.68 -1.74 -17.18
C TRP A 269 16.36 -1.59 -18.54
N SER A 270 15.90 -2.29 -19.57
CA SER A 270 16.37 -2.10 -20.95
C SER A 270 16.09 -0.72 -21.53
N GLN A 271 15.11 0.01 -20.97
CA GLN A 271 14.79 1.39 -21.35
C GLN A 271 15.69 2.44 -20.68
N ILE A 272 16.51 2.05 -19.70
CA ILE A 272 17.39 2.94 -18.96
C ILE A 272 18.73 3.00 -19.67
N LYS A 273 19.07 4.18 -20.19
CA LYS A 273 20.18 4.41 -21.11
C LYS A 273 21.04 5.60 -20.69
N ASP A 274 22.32 5.55 -21.05
CA ASP A 274 23.19 6.72 -20.99
C ASP A 274 22.94 7.68 -22.17
N ALA A 275 23.68 8.79 -22.20
CA ALA A 275 23.60 9.79 -23.26
C ALA A 275 24.00 9.27 -24.66
N SER A 276 24.73 8.16 -24.76
CA SER A 276 25.07 7.51 -26.04
C SER A 276 23.96 6.61 -26.57
N GLY A 277 22.93 6.33 -25.75
CA GLY A 277 21.85 5.42 -26.07
C GLY A 277 22.15 3.96 -25.70
N ALA A 278 23.27 3.68 -25.04
CA ALA A 278 23.62 2.36 -24.53
C ALA A 278 22.83 2.05 -23.25
N THR A 279 22.28 0.84 -23.16
CA THR A 279 21.52 0.37 -22.00
C THR A 279 22.43 0.15 -20.79
N LEU A 280 22.06 0.72 -19.64
CA LEU A 280 22.86 0.62 -18.41
C LEU A 280 22.81 -0.77 -17.76
N ALA A 281 21.71 -1.49 -17.92
CA ALA A 281 21.49 -2.79 -17.27
C ALA A 281 22.30 -3.96 -17.86
N GLN A 282 23.00 -3.73 -18.97
CA GLN A 282 23.79 -4.73 -19.71
C GLN A 282 25.30 -4.54 -19.55
N GLN A 283 25.73 -3.52 -18.80
CA GLN A 283 27.13 -3.19 -18.51
C GLN A 283 27.48 -3.53 -17.05
#